data_AF-A0A0C9R2F7-F1
#
_entry.id   AF-A0A0C9R2F7-F1
#
_cell.length_a   1.000
_cell.length_b   1.000
_cell.length_c   1.000
_cell.angle_alpha   90.00
_cell.angle_beta   90.00
_cell.angle_gamma   90.00
#
_symmetry.space_group_name_H-M   'P 1'
#
loop_
_entity.id
_entity.type
_entity.pdbx_description
1 polymer ?
#
loop_
_entity_poly.entity_id
_entity_poly.type
_entity_poly.pdbx_seq_one_letter_code
_entity_poly.pdbx_strand_id
1 'polypeptide(L)'
;MFKKRKIVNNATRKRQTEGQNDSSEDETMVVKKEKKIEGSNPLRQSTSAKRKGRKEASDTSDEDSSVMVSYKSKKSSEIEGPSDQGATAVLETETEVSKDAQAIFEKAQRINEELEGKEDDKIYRGLNNYAQYYKKKDTAAGNASSGMVRKGPIRAPANLRATVRWDYQPDICKDYKETGFCGFGDSCKFLHDRSDYKLGWQLEREAATGEYNNSGDEDDKKYEIDSDEDSLPFKCFICRNTFTDPVVTKCKHYFCEKCALDHYKKSTRCFICNVQTTGVFNPAKELTSRMKSEGQGEDECCGDDDT
;
A
#
# COMPACT_ATOMS: atom_id res chain seq x y z
N MET A 1 23.45 -15.33 14.79
CA MET A 1 24.82 -14.81 14.64
C MET A 1 24.80 -13.64 13.66
N PHE A 2 25.03 -12.41 14.12
CA PHE A 2 24.97 -11.21 13.28
C PHE A 2 26.33 -10.53 13.26
N LYS A 3 26.92 -10.38 12.07
CA LYS A 3 28.26 -9.83 11.85
C LYS A 3 28.20 -8.29 11.97
N LYS A 4 28.67 -7.72 13.08
CA LYS A 4 28.77 -6.26 13.28
C LYS A 4 29.83 -5.67 12.33
N ARG A 5 29.48 -4.59 11.62
CA ARG A 5 30.42 -3.79 10.82
C ARG A 5 31.25 -2.88 11.75
N LYS A 6 32.56 -2.79 11.49
CA LYS A 6 33.48 -1.83 12.13
C LYS A 6 33.29 -0.45 11.48
N ILE A 7 32.89 0.54 12.28
CA ILE A 7 32.90 1.96 11.89
C ILE A 7 34.19 2.56 12.44
N VAL A 8 35.04 3.09 11.57
CA VAL A 8 36.25 3.83 11.96
C VAL A 8 35.87 5.32 12.00
N ASN A 9 35.89 5.90 13.21
CA ASN A 9 35.67 7.32 13.42
C ASN A 9 36.96 8.08 13.16
N ASN A 10 37.06 8.80 12.03
CA ASN A 10 38.03 9.89 11.91
C ASN A 10 37.41 11.16 12.50
N ALA A 11 37.68 11.36 13.78
CA ALA A 11 37.47 12.62 14.46
C ALA A 11 38.59 13.59 14.08
N THR A 12 38.24 14.74 13.50
CA THR A 12 38.97 15.99 13.74
C THR A 12 38.00 17.17 13.61
N ARG A 13 37.55 17.68 14.77
CA ARG A 13 37.16 19.08 14.93
C ARG A 13 38.44 19.91 15.02
N LYS A 14 38.51 21.04 14.32
CA LYS A 14 39.04 22.27 14.90
C LYS A 14 38.44 23.49 14.20
N ARG A 15 37.87 24.37 15.01
CA ARG A 15 37.48 25.75 14.72
C ARG A 15 38.43 26.62 15.55
N GLN A 16 38.99 27.68 14.98
CA GLN A 16 39.38 28.96 15.63
C GLN A 16 40.05 29.86 14.56
N THR A 17 39.46 31.01 14.20
CA THR A 17 39.55 32.40 14.75
C THR A 17 40.84 33.15 14.37
N GLU A 18 40.62 34.38 13.89
CA GLU A 18 41.59 35.38 13.44
C GLU A 18 42.48 35.93 14.57
N GLY A 19 43.71 36.33 14.24
CA GLY A 19 44.63 37.06 15.13
C GLY A 19 46.07 37.10 14.62
N GLN A 20 46.57 38.31 14.38
CA GLN A 20 47.81 38.77 13.73
C GLN A 20 49.19 38.30 14.26
N ASN A 21 50.12 38.18 13.29
CA ASN A 21 51.54 38.60 13.24
C ASN A 21 52.60 38.02 14.23
N ASP A 22 53.56 37.23 13.70
CA ASP A 22 55.00 37.44 13.93
C ASP A 22 55.85 36.74 12.85
N SER A 23 57.06 37.27 12.70
CA SER A 23 58.05 37.23 11.62
C SER A 23 58.94 35.98 11.59
N SER A 24 59.50 35.67 10.40
CA SER A 24 60.83 35.08 10.13
C SER A 24 60.81 33.89 9.14
N GLU A 25 61.23 34.21 7.90
CA GLU A 25 62.17 33.50 7.01
C GLU A 25 62.17 31.96 6.98
N ASP A 26 61.57 31.35 5.95
CA ASP A 26 62.26 30.51 4.96
C ASP A 26 61.27 29.91 3.93
N GLU A 27 61.59 30.05 2.65
CA GLU A 27 60.72 29.68 1.54
C GLU A 27 60.74 28.17 1.20
N THR A 28 59.57 27.53 1.13
CA THR A 28 59.31 26.41 0.19
C THR A 28 57.83 26.39 -0.26
N MET A 29 57.54 26.88 -1.47
CA MET A 29 56.21 26.79 -2.08
C MET A 29 55.95 25.40 -2.68
N VAL A 30 55.04 24.62 -2.09
CA VAL A 30 54.52 23.37 -2.68
C VAL A 30 53.27 23.66 -3.50
N VAL A 31 53.42 23.81 -4.82
CA VAL A 31 52.28 23.90 -5.76
C VAL A 31 51.68 22.51 -5.97
N LYS A 32 50.53 22.23 -5.36
CA LYS A 32 49.71 21.05 -5.69
C LYS A 32 48.94 21.32 -6.98
N LYS A 33 49.38 20.68 -8.07
CA LYS A 33 48.65 20.62 -9.33
C LYS A 33 47.39 19.77 -9.13
N GLU A 34 46.22 20.39 -9.08
CA GLU A 34 44.95 19.65 -9.05
C GLU A 34 44.79 18.87 -10.36
N LYS A 35 44.71 17.54 -10.28
CA LYS A 35 44.38 16.71 -11.43
C LYS A 35 42.92 16.98 -11.79
N LYS A 36 42.71 17.64 -12.92
CA LYS A 36 41.39 17.76 -13.57
C LYS A 36 40.91 16.35 -13.92
N ILE A 37 39.92 15.85 -13.19
CA ILE A 37 39.28 14.57 -13.50
C ILE A 37 38.37 14.82 -14.71
N GLU A 38 38.87 14.52 -15.90
CA GLU A 38 38.04 14.45 -17.11
C GLU A 38 37.26 13.13 -17.06
N GLY A 39 36.05 13.21 -16.51
CA GLY A 39 35.11 12.10 -16.46
C GLY A 39 33.77 12.60 -15.93
N SER A 40 32.76 12.62 -16.80
CA SER A 40 31.37 12.95 -16.45
C SER A 40 30.84 11.93 -15.44
N ASN A 41 30.50 12.38 -14.23
CA ASN A 41 29.83 11.54 -13.24
C ASN A 41 28.34 11.37 -13.63
N PRO A 42 27.86 10.13 -13.89
CA PRO A 42 26.49 9.89 -14.33
C PRO A 42 25.40 10.21 -13.29
N LEU A 43 25.78 10.56 -12.05
CA LEU A 43 24.85 10.94 -10.99
C LEU A 43 24.75 12.45 -10.73
N ARG A 44 25.35 13.30 -11.59
CA ARG A 44 25.22 14.77 -11.46
C ARG A 44 24.26 15.32 -12.51
N GLN A 45 23.00 15.54 -12.12
CA GLN A 45 22.03 16.26 -12.96
C GLN A 45 22.27 17.77 -12.83
N SER A 46 22.72 18.43 -13.89
CA SER A 46 22.83 19.89 -13.96
C SER A 46 21.70 20.48 -14.79
N THR A 47 20.93 21.42 -14.23
CA THR A 47 19.89 22.17 -14.94
C THR A 47 20.50 23.32 -15.74
N SER A 48 21.12 23.01 -16.87
CA SER A 48 21.51 24.02 -17.87
C SER A 48 21.40 23.47 -19.28
N ALA A 49 20.23 22.92 -19.62
CA ALA A 49 19.83 22.75 -21.00
C ALA A 49 18.99 23.97 -21.39
N LYS A 50 19.63 24.88 -22.14
CA LYS A 50 18.99 26.00 -22.83
C LYS A 50 17.98 25.40 -23.83
N ARG A 51 16.74 25.16 -23.39
CA ARG A 51 15.65 24.71 -24.27
C ARG A 51 15.41 25.82 -25.29
N LYS A 52 15.71 25.54 -26.55
CA LYS A 52 15.28 26.32 -27.72
C LYS A 52 13.75 26.46 -27.62
N GLY A 53 13.27 27.65 -27.25
CA GLY A 53 11.85 27.96 -27.30
C GLY A 53 11.40 27.93 -28.75
N ARG A 54 10.53 26.97 -29.10
CA ARG A 54 9.71 27.04 -30.31
C ARG A 54 8.79 28.24 -30.12
N LYS A 55 8.98 29.28 -30.93
CA LYS A 55 8.00 30.36 -31.08
C LYS A 55 6.79 29.75 -31.78
N GLU A 56 5.69 29.58 -31.07
CA GLU A 56 4.39 29.43 -31.71
C GLU A 56 3.75 30.83 -31.72
N ALA A 57 3.75 31.40 -32.92
CA ALA A 57 2.84 32.45 -33.32
C ALA A 57 1.99 31.84 -34.44
N SER A 58 0.71 31.67 -34.20
CA SER A 58 -0.30 31.55 -35.25
C SER A 58 -1.62 32.02 -34.66
N ASP A 59 -2.07 33.14 -35.21
CA ASP A 59 -3.33 33.79 -34.96
C ASP A 59 -4.41 33.18 -35.88
N THR A 60 -5.64 33.17 -35.36
CA THR A 60 -6.93 33.20 -36.06
C THR A 60 -7.73 31.91 -36.39
N SER A 61 -9.03 32.06 -36.10
CA SER A 61 -10.27 31.38 -36.55
C SER A 61 -10.72 30.02 -35.99
N ASP A 62 -11.76 30.14 -35.15
CA ASP A 62 -13.07 29.44 -35.20
C ASP A 62 -13.33 28.08 -34.50
N GLU A 63 -14.28 28.20 -33.55
CA GLU A 63 -15.29 27.29 -32.99
C GLU A 63 -14.90 26.09 -32.10
N ASP A 64 -15.61 26.05 -30.96
CA ASP A 64 -15.65 25.02 -29.92
C ASP A 64 -14.37 24.75 -29.12
N SER A 65 -13.71 25.82 -28.68
CA SER A 65 -12.72 25.70 -27.60
C SER A 65 -13.43 25.40 -26.28
N SER A 66 -13.53 24.12 -25.92
CA SER A 66 -13.80 23.68 -24.55
C SER A 66 -13.05 24.60 -23.58
N VAL A 67 -13.74 25.17 -22.60
CA VAL A 67 -13.13 26.08 -21.60
C VAL A 67 -12.11 25.28 -20.79
N MET A 68 -10.89 25.16 -21.31
CA MET A 68 -9.82 24.43 -20.66
C MET A 68 -9.20 25.37 -19.62
N VAL A 69 -9.54 25.13 -18.35
CA VAL A 69 -8.98 25.88 -17.23
C VAL A 69 -7.54 25.44 -17.03
N SER A 70 -6.59 26.35 -17.26
CA SER A 70 -5.18 26.13 -16.95
C SER A 70 -4.82 26.76 -15.60
N TYR A 71 -4.36 25.93 -14.65
CA TYR A 71 -3.83 26.42 -13.38
C TYR A 71 -2.39 26.90 -13.57
N LYS A 72 -2.19 28.22 -13.63
CA LYS A 72 -0.85 28.82 -13.68
C LYS A 72 -0.16 28.66 -12.33
N SER A 73 1.08 28.19 -12.31
CA SER A 73 1.87 28.09 -11.08
C SER A 73 2.20 29.48 -10.52
N LYS A 74 2.37 29.57 -9.20
CA LYS A 74 2.73 30.82 -8.50
C LYS A 74 4.14 31.31 -8.81
N LYS A 75 4.99 30.49 -9.46
CA LYS A 75 6.40 30.79 -9.80
C LYS A 75 7.24 31.31 -8.62
N SER A 76 6.91 30.90 -7.41
CA SER A 76 7.70 31.18 -6.20
C SER A 76 8.87 30.19 -6.08
N SER A 77 9.95 30.62 -5.43
CA SER A 77 11.08 29.76 -5.05
C SER A 77 10.84 28.96 -3.76
N GLU A 78 9.78 29.29 -3.03
CA GLU A 78 9.38 28.59 -1.80
C GLU A 78 8.82 27.20 -2.13
N ILE A 79 9.23 26.22 -1.33
CA ILE A 79 8.76 24.84 -1.42
C ILE A 79 7.31 24.79 -0.93
N GLU A 80 6.47 23.98 -1.58
CA GLU A 80 5.10 23.76 -1.14
C GLU A 80 5.06 23.00 0.19
N GLY A 81 4.35 23.57 1.17
CA GLY A 81 4.13 22.96 2.48
C GLY A 81 4.83 23.70 3.63
N PRO A 82 4.62 23.22 4.87
CA PRO A 82 5.21 23.84 6.05
C PRO A 82 6.71 23.52 6.17
N SER A 83 7.48 24.46 6.71
CA SER A 83 8.95 24.35 6.83
C SER A 83 9.41 23.18 7.70
N ASP A 84 8.55 22.68 8.58
CA ASP A 84 8.84 21.63 9.56
C ASP A 84 8.44 20.22 9.06
N GLN A 85 7.97 20.10 7.82
CA GLN A 85 7.51 18.85 7.21
C GLN A 85 6.44 18.12 8.06
N GLY A 86 5.66 18.87 8.85
CA GLY A 86 4.59 18.31 9.69
C GLY A 86 5.05 17.80 11.06
N ALA A 87 6.26 18.13 11.53
CA ALA A 87 6.72 17.76 12.87
C ALA A 87 5.90 18.40 14.00
N THR A 88 5.35 19.60 13.77
CA THR A 88 4.46 20.30 14.73
C THR A 88 2.99 20.22 14.34
N ALA A 89 2.61 19.20 13.56
CA ALA A 89 1.22 19.00 13.17
C ALA A 89 0.31 18.88 14.40
N VAL A 90 -0.68 19.75 14.48
CA VAL A 90 -1.74 19.73 15.48
C VAL A 90 -2.93 18.96 14.92
N LEU A 91 -3.51 18.08 15.72
CA LEU A 91 -4.71 17.34 15.36
C LEU A 91 -5.96 18.22 15.54
N GLU A 92 -6.46 18.77 14.43
CA GLU A 92 -7.60 19.71 14.39
C GLU A 92 -8.95 19.03 14.14
N THR A 93 -9.07 17.73 14.38
CA THR A 93 -10.36 17.02 14.19
C THR A 93 -11.40 17.37 15.27
N GLU A 94 -10.95 17.89 16.42
CA GLU A 94 -11.81 18.32 17.53
C GLU A 94 -12.05 19.83 17.54
N THR A 95 -12.92 20.28 18.44
CA THR A 95 -13.17 21.72 18.64
C THR A 95 -11.89 22.45 19.03
N GLU A 96 -11.69 23.64 18.44
CA GLU A 96 -10.58 24.53 18.78
C GLU A 96 -10.46 24.75 20.30
N VAL A 97 -9.22 24.85 20.79
CA VAL A 97 -8.88 25.01 22.21
C VAL A 97 -9.65 26.14 22.90
N SER A 98 -9.96 27.23 22.20
CA SER A 98 -10.63 28.41 22.76
C SER A 98 -12.16 28.25 22.93
N LYS A 99 -12.77 27.35 22.16
CA LYS A 99 -14.23 27.10 22.10
C LYS A 99 -14.62 25.75 22.69
N ASP A 100 -13.66 24.91 23.00
CA ASP A 100 -13.85 23.65 23.70
C ASP A 100 -14.58 23.85 25.04
N ALA A 101 -15.36 22.85 25.45
CA ALA A 101 -16.05 22.77 26.73
C ALA A 101 -15.12 23.04 27.93
N GLN A 102 -13.84 22.69 27.80
CA GLN A 102 -12.85 23.03 28.82
C GLN A 102 -12.68 24.53 29.01
N ALA A 103 -12.44 25.23 27.90
CA ALA A 103 -12.22 26.67 27.94
C ALA A 103 -13.49 27.41 28.35
N ILE A 104 -14.67 26.91 28.00
CA ILE A 104 -15.96 27.45 28.46
C ILE A 104 -16.09 27.28 29.97
N PHE A 105 -15.74 26.13 30.52
CA PHE A 105 -15.79 25.86 31.95
C PHE A 105 -14.80 26.73 32.73
N GLU A 106 -13.56 26.85 32.27
CA GLU A 106 -12.54 27.72 32.88
C GLU A 106 -12.98 29.19 32.85
N LYS A 107 -13.58 29.65 31.75
CA LYS A 107 -14.18 30.99 31.66
C LYS A 107 -15.31 31.18 32.68
N ALA A 108 -16.20 30.19 32.82
CA ALA A 108 -17.31 30.25 33.76
C ALA A 108 -16.83 30.26 35.21
N GLN A 109 -15.83 29.44 35.55
CA GLN A 109 -15.23 29.42 36.88
C GLN A 109 -14.60 30.77 37.24
N ARG A 110 -13.83 31.36 36.32
CA ARG A 110 -13.21 32.67 36.53
C ARG A 110 -14.26 33.77 36.77
N ILE A 111 -15.36 33.74 36.03
CA ILE A 111 -16.48 34.68 36.22
C ILE A 111 -17.15 34.48 37.60
N ASN A 112 -17.36 33.23 38.01
CA ASN A 112 -17.96 32.93 39.32
C ASN A 112 -17.05 33.34 40.50
N GLU A 113 -15.73 33.19 40.36
CA GLU A 113 -14.75 33.68 41.34
C GLU A 113 -14.76 35.22 41.43
N GLU A 114 -14.87 35.93 40.30
CA GLU A 114 -14.97 37.39 40.28
C GLU A 114 -16.28 37.93 40.88
N LEU A 115 -17.35 37.14 40.85
CA LEU A 115 -18.67 37.49 41.41
C LEU A 115 -18.82 37.09 42.87
N GLU A 116 -17.89 36.30 43.42
CA GLU A 116 -17.95 35.88 44.80
C GLU A 116 -17.89 37.10 45.74
N GLY A 117 -18.98 37.33 46.48
CA GLY A 117 -19.10 38.45 47.43
C GLY A 117 -19.65 39.76 46.84
N LYS A 118 -20.03 39.79 45.55
CA LYS A 118 -20.74 40.93 44.93
C LYS A 118 -22.25 40.71 44.95
N GLU A 119 -23.01 41.80 45.01
CA GLU A 119 -24.47 41.77 44.87
C GLU A 119 -24.89 41.39 43.43
N ASP A 120 -26.11 40.88 43.27
CA ASP A 120 -26.62 40.45 41.96
C ASP A 120 -26.87 41.66 41.03
N ASP A 121 -25.94 41.90 40.11
CA ASP A 121 -26.02 42.99 39.11
C ASP A 121 -27.21 42.88 38.13
N LYS A 122 -27.96 41.76 38.11
CA LYS A 122 -29.00 41.41 37.09
C LYS A 122 -28.54 41.43 35.63
N ILE A 123 -27.24 41.59 35.38
CA ILE A 123 -26.64 41.54 34.04
C ILE A 123 -26.46 40.07 33.64
N TYR A 124 -27.05 39.69 32.50
CA TYR A 124 -26.92 38.33 31.96
C TYR A 124 -25.53 38.10 31.39
N ARG A 125 -24.77 37.16 32.00
CA ARG A 125 -23.39 36.80 31.63
C ARG A 125 -23.30 35.45 30.90
N GLY A 126 -24.42 34.91 30.43
CA GLY A 126 -24.53 33.64 29.70
C GLY A 126 -25.15 32.51 30.52
N LEU A 127 -25.59 31.45 29.83
CA LEU A 127 -26.34 30.33 30.43
C LEU A 127 -25.56 29.58 31.52
N ASN A 128 -24.24 29.55 31.42
CA ASN A 128 -23.40 28.79 32.35
C ASN A 128 -23.00 29.60 33.61
N ASN A 129 -23.29 30.90 33.62
CA ASN A 129 -22.79 31.86 34.60
C ASN A 129 -23.91 32.43 35.49
N TYR A 130 -24.99 31.68 35.68
CA TYR A 130 -25.96 32.02 36.73
C TYR A 130 -25.30 31.88 38.11
N ALA A 131 -25.74 32.69 39.08
CA ALA A 131 -25.17 32.74 40.42
C ALA A 131 -25.16 31.34 41.07
N GLN A 132 -23.97 30.78 41.27
CA GLN A 132 -23.77 29.55 42.02
C GLN A 132 -23.34 29.92 43.45
N TYR A 133 -24.29 29.87 44.38
CA TYR A 133 -24.04 30.18 45.80
C TYR A 133 -23.26 29.10 46.55
N TYR A 134 -23.09 27.93 45.93
CA TYR A 134 -22.26 26.85 46.45
C TYR A 134 -21.07 26.62 45.52
N LYS A 135 -19.86 26.75 46.08
CA LYS A 135 -18.68 26.21 45.42
C LYS A 135 -18.85 24.70 45.34
N LYS A 136 -18.88 24.15 44.12
CA LYS A 136 -18.70 22.72 43.92
C LYS A 136 -17.28 22.40 44.37
N LYS A 137 -17.12 22.07 45.65
CA LYS A 137 -15.85 21.68 46.24
C LYS A 137 -15.40 20.37 45.59
N ASP A 138 -14.08 20.26 45.48
CA ASP A 138 -13.39 19.07 45.04
C ASP A 138 -13.89 17.82 45.76
N THR A 139 -14.37 16.87 44.96
CA THR A 139 -14.39 15.48 45.39
C THR A 139 -12.97 15.05 45.77
N ALA A 140 -12.82 14.05 46.64
CA ALA A 140 -11.52 13.54 47.12
C ALA A 140 -10.49 13.19 46.00
N ALA A 141 -10.93 13.13 44.74
CA ALA A 141 -10.12 12.90 43.55
C ALA A 141 -9.39 14.13 42.97
N GLY A 142 -9.64 15.37 43.43
CA GLY A 142 -8.89 16.57 43.03
C GLY A 142 -9.73 17.72 42.46
N ASN A 143 -9.03 18.74 41.91
CA ASN A 143 -9.64 20.00 41.46
C ASN A 143 -10.68 19.80 40.36
N ALA A 144 -11.89 20.35 40.50
CA ALA A 144 -12.93 20.28 39.46
C ALA A 144 -12.50 20.91 38.12
N SER A 145 -11.48 21.77 38.17
CA SER A 145 -10.79 22.38 37.03
C SER A 145 -9.66 21.52 36.44
N SER A 146 -9.21 20.48 37.15
CA SER A 146 -8.16 19.58 36.67
C SER A 146 -8.72 18.61 35.62
N GLY A 147 -8.03 18.49 34.48
CA GLY A 147 -8.57 17.88 33.26
C GLY A 147 -9.06 16.43 33.38
N MET A 148 -8.51 15.64 34.31
CA MET A 148 -8.90 14.24 34.50
C MET A 148 -10.11 14.06 35.44
N VAL A 149 -10.45 15.09 36.23
CA VAL A 149 -11.54 15.06 37.23
C VAL A 149 -12.78 15.80 36.71
N ARG A 150 -12.66 16.54 35.60
CA ARG A 150 -13.76 17.29 35.01
C ARG A 150 -14.81 16.36 34.39
N LYS A 151 -16.08 16.66 34.66
CA LYS A 151 -17.22 16.03 33.99
C LYS A 151 -17.55 16.77 32.69
N GLY A 152 -17.60 16.06 31.58
CA GLY A 152 -17.95 16.59 30.26
C GLY A 152 -16.98 16.10 29.16
N PRO A 153 -17.15 16.57 27.91
CA PRO A 153 -16.19 16.28 26.84
C PRO A 153 -14.78 16.68 27.28
N ILE A 154 -13.78 15.82 27.08
CA ILE A 154 -12.39 16.06 27.47
C ILE A 154 -11.61 16.45 26.21
N ARG A 155 -10.67 17.39 26.35
CA ARG A 155 -9.79 17.83 25.27
C ARG A 155 -8.81 16.72 24.88
N ALA A 156 -8.77 16.31 23.61
CA ALA A 156 -7.75 15.39 23.14
C ALA A 156 -6.34 16.02 23.13
N PRO A 157 -5.28 15.22 23.27
CA PRO A 157 -3.90 15.69 23.10
C PRO A 157 -3.65 16.14 21.66
N ALA A 158 -3.22 17.39 21.49
CA ALA A 158 -2.99 18.02 20.19
C ALA A 158 -1.84 17.38 19.37
N ASN A 159 -0.87 16.80 20.04
CA ASN A 159 0.42 16.37 19.48
C ASN A 159 0.56 14.84 19.38
N LEU A 160 -0.53 14.09 19.51
CA LEU A 160 -0.52 12.63 19.46
C LEU A 160 -1.45 12.12 18.35
N ARG A 161 -0.90 11.29 17.47
CA ARG A 161 -1.69 10.53 16.50
C ARG A 161 -2.01 9.16 17.08
N ALA A 162 -3.30 8.86 17.24
CA ALA A 162 -3.73 7.53 17.65
C ALA A 162 -3.29 6.48 16.61
N THR A 163 -2.70 5.37 17.09
CA THR A 163 -2.36 4.24 16.22
C THR A 163 -3.63 3.48 15.86
N VAL A 164 -4.03 3.55 14.60
CA VAL A 164 -5.20 2.81 14.09
C VAL A 164 -4.74 1.42 13.66
N ARG A 165 -5.46 0.39 14.13
CA ARG A 165 -5.36 -0.99 13.66
C ARG A 165 -6.74 -1.40 13.17
N TRP A 166 -6.81 -1.93 11.95
CA TRP A 166 -8.04 -2.51 11.41
C TRP A 166 -8.33 -3.83 12.11
N ASP A 167 -9.52 -3.94 12.70
CA ASP A 167 -10.02 -5.20 13.23
C ASP A 167 -10.89 -5.88 12.17
N TYR A 168 -10.35 -6.92 11.55
CA TYR A 168 -11.04 -7.67 10.50
C TYR A 168 -11.87 -8.84 11.03
N GLN A 169 -11.80 -9.15 12.34
CA GLN A 169 -12.52 -10.28 12.91
C GLN A 169 -13.97 -9.87 13.21
N PRO A 170 -14.97 -10.42 12.49
CA PRO A 170 -16.36 -10.09 12.78
C PRO A 170 -16.88 -10.91 13.96
N ASP A 171 -17.59 -10.28 14.87
CA ASP A 171 -18.30 -10.96 15.97
C ASP A 171 -19.68 -11.47 15.52
N ILE A 172 -19.72 -12.25 14.44
CA ILE A 172 -20.96 -12.83 13.91
C ILE A 172 -21.09 -14.28 14.35
N CYS A 173 -22.29 -14.67 14.80
CA CYS A 173 -22.56 -16.05 15.19
C CYS A 173 -22.53 -16.95 13.95
N LYS A 174 -21.53 -17.83 13.87
CA LYS A 174 -21.37 -18.79 12.77
C LYS A 174 -22.61 -19.67 12.60
N ASP A 175 -23.08 -20.27 13.69
CA ASP A 175 -24.21 -21.20 13.67
C ASP A 175 -25.49 -20.51 13.21
N TYR A 176 -25.74 -19.28 13.68
CA TYR A 176 -26.91 -18.51 13.24
C TYR A 176 -26.80 -18.08 11.78
N LYS A 177 -25.61 -17.68 11.32
CA LYS A 177 -25.41 -17.26 9.92
C LYS A 177 -25.65 -18.42 8.95
N GLU A 178 -25.04 -19.58 9.22
CA GLU A 178 -25.11 -20.74 8.33
C GLU A 178 -26.44 -21.48 8.46
N THR A 179 -26.85 -21.80 9.68
CA THR A 179 -28.00 -22.68 9.93
C THR A 179 -29.28 -21.89 10.23
N GLY A 180 -29.16 -20.68 10.77
CA GLY A 180 -30.30 -19.89 11.21
C GLY A 180 -30.81 -20.20 12.59
N PHE A 181 -30.17 -21.13 13.25
CA PHE A 181 -30.52 -21.54 14.58
C PHE A 181 -29.25 -21.48 15.42
N CYS A 182 -29.20 -20.55 16.36
CA CYS A 182 -28.18 -20.55 17.38
C CYS A 182 -28.69 -21.38 18.56
N GLY A 183 -27.97 -22.43 18.95
CA GLY A 183 -28.32 -23.21 20.14
C GLY A 183 -28.31 -22.40 21.45
N PHE A 184 -27.63 -21.25 21.46
CA PHE A 184 -27.62 -20.31 22.59
C PHE A 184 -28.77 -19.30 22.55
N GLY A 185 -29.57 -19.26 21.48
CA GLY A 185 -30.64 -18.27 21.30
C GLY A 185 -30.15 -16.84 21.55
N ASP A 186 -30.96 -16.03 22.22
CA ASP A 186 -30.64 -14.63 22.53
C ASP A 186 -29.56 -14.44 23.60
N SER A 187 -29.08 -15.52 24.22
CA SER A 187 -27.94 -15.46 25.15
C SER A 187 -26.58 -15.52 24.45
N CYS A 188 -26.58 -15.63 23.12
CA CYS A 188 -25.34 -15.65 22.34
C CYS A 188 -24.63 -14.28 22.43
N LYS A 189 -23.33 -14.29 22.74
CA LYS A 189 -22.49 -13.08 22.76
C LYS A 189 -22.18 -12.52 21.36
N PHE A 190 -22.44 -13.31 20.33
CA PHE A 190 -22.13 -12.97 18.93
C PHE A 190 -23.39 -12.48 18.23
N LEU A 191 -23.21 -11.61 17.24
CA LEU A 191 -24.30 -11.00 16.49
C LEU A 191 -25.04 -12.04 15.64
N HIS A 192 -26.36 -12.05 15.78
CA HIS A 192 -27.28 -12.84 14.97
C HIS A 192 -27.63 -12.11 13.67
N ASP A 193 -26.66 -12.04 12.77
CA ASP A 193 -26.85 -11.52 11.41
C ASP A 193 -26.67 -12.63 10.37
N ARG A 194 -27.47 -12.54 9.31
CA ARG A 194 -27.49 -13.49 8.19
C ARG A 194 -27.02 -12.88 6.87
N SER A 195 -26.52 -11.65 6.91
CA SER A 195 -25.95 -11.00 5.75
C SER A 195 -24.67 -11.71 5.27
N ASP A 196 -24.53 -11.83 3.95
CA ASP A 196 -23.44 -12.51 3.24
C ASP A 196 -22.53 -11.55 2.47
N TYR A 197 -22.51 -10.27 2.87
CA TYR A 197 -21.63 -9.27 2.27
C TYR A 197 -20.15 -9.65 2.39
N LYS A 198 -19.39 -9.28 1.35
CA LYS A 198 -17.93 -9.45 1.31
C LYS A 198 -17.26 -8.61 2.39
N LEU A 199 -16.26 -9.19 3.06
CA LEU A 199 -15.45 -8.48 4.05
C LEU A 199 -14.50 -7.49 3.36
N GLY A 200 -14.09 -6.43 4.06
CA GLY A 200 -13.23 -5.38 3.50
C GLY A 200 -11.93 -5.92 2.87
N TRP A 201 -11.33 -6.95 3.46
CA TRP A 201 -10.12 -7.58 2.91
C TRP A 201 -10.37 -8.36 1.61
N GLN A 202 -11.57 -8.91 1.43
CA GLN A 202 -11.97 -9.60 0.19
C GLN A 202 -12.14 -8.56 -0.93
N LEU A 203 -12.77 -7.43 -0.63
CA LEU A 203 -12.93 -6.31 -1.56
C LEU A 203 -11.58 -5.71 -1.96
N GLU A 204 -10.67 -5.50 -1.00
CA GLU A 204 -9.32 -4.99 -1.29
C GLU A 204 -8.54 -5.93 -2.20
N ARG A 205 -8.67 -7.25 -1.99
CA ARG A 205 -8.05 -8.26 -2.85
C ARG A 205 -8.64 -8.25 -4.26
N GLU A 206 -9.96 -8.22 -4.41
CA GLU A 206 -10.63 -8.15 -5.71
C GLU A 206 -10.31 -6.86 -6.47
N ALA A 207 -10.18 -5.74 -5.76
CA ALA A 207 -9.74 -4.47 -6.32
C ALA A 207 -8.28 -4.54 -6.78
N ALA A 208 -7.40 -5.21 -6.03
CA ALA A 208 -5.99 -5.38 -6.38
C ALA A 208 -5.77 -6.35 -7.55
N THR A 209 -6.56 -7.42 -7.65
CA THR A 209 -6.51 -8.36 -8.78
C THR A 209 -7.15 -7.79 -10.04
N GLY A 210 -7.90 -6.70 -9.94
CA GLY A 210 -8.63 -6.10 -11.06
C GLY A 210 -9.87 -6.88 -11.49
N GLU A 211 -10.20 -7.95 -10.76
CA GLU A 211 -11.31 -8.86 -11.02
C GLU A 211 -12.67 -8.21 -10.74
N TYR A 212 -12.65 -7.09 -9.99
CA TYR A 212 -13.82 -6.25 -9.77
C TYR A 212 -14.53 -5.82 -11.08
N ASN A 213 -13.75 -5.62 -12.17
CA ASN A 213 -14.29 -5.22 -13.47
C ASN A 213 -14.77 -6.39 -14.36
N ASN A 214 -14.42 -7.64 -14.03
CA ASN A 214 -14.94 -8.84 -14.74
C ASN A 214 -16.27 -9.34 -14.14
N SER A 215 -16.82 -8.64 -13.14
CA SER A 215 -18.16 -8.91 -12.62
C SER A 215 -19.26 -8.08 -13.31
N GLY A 216 -18.95 -7.45 -14.44
CA GLY A 216 -19.96 -7.08 -15.42
C GLY A 216 -20.55 -8.36 -16.02
N ASP A 217 -21.87 -8.40 -16.17
CA ASP A 217 -22.76 -9.51 -16.56
C ASP A 217 -22.45 -10.21 -17.92
N GLU A 218 -21.25 -10.06 -18.48
CA GLU A 218 -20.86 -10.45 -19.85
C GLU A 218 -19.75 -11.50 -19.94
N ASP A 219 -19.31 -12.11 -18.82
CA ASP A 219 -18.35 -13.23 -18.87
C ASP A 219 -19.09 -14.58 -18.93
N ASP A 220 -19.46 -15.01 -20.14
CA ASP A 220 -20.03 -16.34 -20.46
C ASP A 220 -19.17 -17.52 -19.95
N LYS A 221 -17.89 -17.26 -19.63
CA LYS A 221 -16.93 -18.23 -19.09
C LYS A 221 -17.21 -18.65 -17.65
N LYS A 222 -18.07 -17.95 -16.92
CA LYS A 222 -18.40 -18.29 -15.51
C LYS A 222 -19.24 -19.58 -15.39
N TYR A 223 -19.85 -20.03 -16.49
CA TYR A 223 -20.62 -21.28 -16.57
C TYR A 223 -19.94 -22.33 -17.45
N GLU A 224 -18.74 -22.05 -17.97
CA GLU A 224 -17.92 -23.09 -18.56
C GLU A 224 -17.44 -23.98 -17.41
N ILE A 225 -18.05 -25.17 -17.31
CA ILE A 225 -17.46 -26.27 -16.58
C ILE A 225 -16.23 -26.64 -17.40
N ASP A 226 -15.09 -26.04 -17.06
CA ASP A 226 -13.80 -26.59 -17.46
C ASP A 226 -13.84 -28.05 -17.01
N SER A 227 -13.95 -28.96 -17.99
CA SER A 227 -13.86 -30.39 -17.77
C SER A 227 -12.41 -30.67 -17.38
N ASP A 228 -12.11 -30.35 -16.12
CA ASP A 228 -10.85 -30.52 -15.42
C ASP A 228 -10.59 -32.02 -15.28
N GLU A 229 -10.10 -32.62 -16.36
CA GLU A 229 -9.20 -33.76 -16.27
C GLU A 229 -8.29 -33.72 -17.51
N ASP A 230 -7.20 -32.98 -17.36
CA ASP A 230 -5.99 -33.07 -18.16
C ASP A 230 -6.08 -32.58 -19.62
N SER A 231 -5.78 -31.29 -19.82
CA SER A 231 -5.35 -30.69 -21.10
C SER A 231 -3.95 -31.19 -21.53
N LEU A 232 -3.73 -32.50 -21.44
CA LEU A 232 -2.57 -33.17 -21.97
C LEU A 232 -2.69 -33.13 -23.51
N PRO A 233 -1.73 -32.52 -24.24
CA PRO A 233 -1.81 -32.43 -25.69
C PRO A 233 -1.78 -33.84 -26.30
N PHE A 234 -2.63 -34.11 -27.31
CA PHE A 234 -2.71 -35.40 -28.01
C PHE A 234 -1.61 -35.59 -29.07
N LYS A 235 -1.00 -34.51 -29.55
CA LYS A 235 -0.02 -34.51 -30.64
C LYS A 235 1.24 -33.73 -30.25
N CYS A 236 2.38 -34.17 -30.77
CA CYS A 236 3.65 -33.48 -30.55
C CYS A 236 3.67 -32.14 -31.27
N PHE A 237 4.01 -31.06 -30.57
CA PHE A 237 4.05 -29.71 -31.17
C PHE A 237 5.14 -29.51 -32.23
N ILE A 238 6.17 -30.36 -32.24
CA ILE A 238 7.30 -30.26 -33.18
C ILE A 238 7.00 -30.99 -34.49
N CYS A 239 6.54 -32.26 -34.42
CA CYS A 239 6.27 -33.07 -35.60
C CYS A 239 4.78 -33.13 -36.01
N ARG A 240 3.86 -32.64 -35.16
CA ARG A 240 2.40 -32.68 -35.33
C ARG A 240 1.80 -34.08 -35.48
N ASN A 241 2.59 -35.12 -35.31
CA ASN A 241 2.17 -36.52 -35.29
C ASN A 241 1.82 -36.95 -33.85
N THR A 242 1.23 -38.15 -33.72
CA THR A 242 1.07 -38.83 -32.44
C THR A 242 2.41 -39.03 -31.75
N PHE A 243 2.40 -39.06 -30.43
CA PHE A 243 3.65 -39.20 -29.66
C PHE A 243 4.27 -40.58 -29.85
N THR A 244 5.54 -40.59 -30.23
CA THR A 244 6.42 -41.76 -30.25
C THR A 244 7.43 -41.54 -29.14
N ASP A 245 7.39 -42.38 -28.10
CA ASP A 245 8.17 -42.25 -26.86
C ASP A 245 8.08 -40.84 -26.25
N PRO A 246 6.96 -40.48 -25.59
CA PRO A 246 6.75 -39.14 -25.09
C PRO A 246 7.70 -38.82 -23.92
N VAL A 247 8.29 -37.63 -23.96
CA VAL A 247 9.17 -37.09 -22.93
C VAL A 247 8.63 -35.76 -22.38
N VAL A 248 8.78 -35.58 -21.08
CA VAL A 248 8.42 -34.37 -20.32
C VAL A 248 9.67 -33.54 -20.05
N THR A 249 9.57 -32.25 -20.33
CA THR A 249 10.54 -31.24 -19.87
C THR A 249 10.18 -30.71 -18.49
N LYS A 250 11.11 -30.08 -17.78
CA LYS A 250 10.86 -29.39 -16.49
C LYS A 250 9.68 -28.40 -16.53
N CYS A 251 9.35 -27.90 -17.72
CA CYS A 251 8.29 -26.94 -17.97
C CYS A 251 6.93 -27.60 -18.25
N LYS A 252 6.80 -28.91 -17.99
CA LYS A 252 5.60 -29.73 -18.28
C LYS A 252 5.18 -29.72 -19.76
N HIS A 253 6.12 -29.49 -20.68
CA HIS A 253 5.88 -29.65 -22.11
C HIS A 253 6.27 -31.04 -22.58
N TYR A 254 5.41 -31.63 -23.41
CA TYR A 254 5.51 -32.98 -23.95
C TYR A 254 6.00 -33.00 -25.40
N PHE A 255 6.96 -33.87 -25.70
CA PHE A 255 7.54 -34.03 -27.04
C PHE A 255 7.84 -35.50 -27.32
N CYS A 256 8.05 -35.89 -28.59
CA CYS A 256 8.66 -37.19 -28.91
C CYS A 256 10.16 -37.18 -28.59
N GLU A 257 10.74 -38.32 -28.22
CA GLU A 257 12.18 -38.45 -27.93
C GLU A 257 13.06 -37.86 -29.06
N LYS A 258 12.81 -38.27 -30.30
CA LYS A 258 13.57 -37.80 -31.48
C LYS A 258 13.43 -36.29 -31.68
N CYS A 259 12.22 -35.77 -31.51
CA CYS A 259 11.93 -34.34 -31.67
C CYS A 259 12.60 -33.49 -30.59
N ALA A 260 12.62 -33.97 -29.34
CA ALA A 260 13.29 -33.31 -28.23
C ALA A 260 14.81 -33.27 -28.45
N LEU A 261 15.42 -34.36 -28.92
CA LEU A 261 16.85 -34.44 -29.20
C LEU A 261 17.27 -33.57 -30.38
N ASP A 262 16.50 -33.58 -31.48
CA ASP A 262 16.81 -32.74 -32.65
C ASP A 262 16.61 -31.26 -32.39
N HIS A 263 15.64 -30.90 -31.54
CA HIS A 263 15.52 -29.53 -31.06
C HIS A 263 16.68 -29.15 -30.13
N TYR A 264 17.08 -30.03 -29.20
CA TYR A 264 18.18 -29.77 -28.28
C TYR A 264 19.52 -29.51 -29.00
N LYS A 265 19.77 -30.20 -30.13
CA LYS A 265 20.92 -29.94 -31.01
C LYS A 265 20.92 -28.52 -31.59
N LYS A 266 19.73 -27.95 -31.84
CA LYS A 266 19.56 -26.59 -32.42
C LYS A 266 19.47 -25.50 -31.34
N SER A 267 18.82 -25.80 -30.22
CA SER A 267 18.57 -24.87 -29.12
C SER A 267 18.41 -25.62 -27.81
N THR A 268 19.11 -25.17 -26.78
CA THR A 268 19.04 -25.71 -25.41
C THR A 268 17.81 -25.22 -24.62
N ARG A 269 16.88 -24.54 -25.29
CA ARG A 269 15.62 -24.02 -24.73
C ARG A 269 14.43 -24.89 -25.15
N CYS A 270 13.35 -24.81 -24.39
CA CYS A 270 12.08 -25.47 -24.71
C CYS A 270 11.40 -24.79 -25.90
N PHE A 271 10.81 -25.56 -26.82
CA PHE A 271 10.17 -25.04 -28.03
C PHE A 271 8.92 -24.17 -27.76
N ILE A 272 8.21 -24.40 -26.65
CA ILE A 272 6.94 -23.72 -26.35
C ILE A 272 7.17 -22.48 -25.48
N CYS A 273 7.83 -22.65 -24.33
CA CYS A 273 8.03 -21.59 -23.35
C CYS A 273 9.41 -20.92 -23.37
N ASN A 274 10.33 -21.35 -24.24
CA ASN A 274 11.71 -20.84 -24.31
C ASN A 274 12.54 -20.94 -23.01
N VAL A 275 12.05 -21.65 -21.99
CA VAL A 275 12.80 -21.92 -20.76
C VAL A 275 13.93 -22.90 -21.03
N GLN A 276 15.07 -22.70 -20.38
CA GLN A 276 16.25 -23.55 -20.55
C GLN A 276 16.00 -24.96 -19.98
N THR A 277 16.08 -25.99 -20.83
CA THR A 277 15.75 -27.37 -20.44
C THR A 277 16.90 -28.07 -19.71
N THR A 278 18.11 -27.49 -19.70
CA THR A 278 19.31 -28.02 -19.02
C THR A 278 19.70 -29.45 -19.42
N GLY A 279 19.21 -29.93 -20.57
CA GLY A 279 19.47 -31.31 -21.04
C GLY A 279 18.72 -32.40 -20.27
N VAL A 280 17.73 -32.03 -19.44
CA VAL A 280 16.95 -32.99 -18.66
C VAL A 280 15.62 -33.26 -19.36
N PHE A 281 15.46 -34.48 -19.85
CA PHE A 281 14.23 -34.99 -20.45
C PHE A 281 13.83 -36.27 -19.71
N ASN A 282 12.67 -36.27 -19.07
CA ASN A 282 12.16 -37.42 -18.32
C ASN A 282 11.11 -38.15 -19.17
N PRO A 283 11.04 -39.50 -19.14
CA PRO A 283 9.99 -40.22 -19.84
C PRO A 283 8.61 -39.90 -19.26
N ALA A 284 7.63 -39.61 -20.14
CA ALA A 284 6.29 -39.17 -19.79
C ALA A 284 5.35 -40.35 -19.47
N LYS A 285 5.49 -40.95 -18.29
CA LYS A 285 4.69 -42.13 -17.91
C LYS A 285 3.18 -41.86 -17.89
N GLU A 286 2.77 -40.66 -17.53
CA GLU A 286 1.37 -40.22 -17.46
C GLU A 286 0.72 -40.23 -18.86
N LEU A 287 1.36 -39.62 -19.86
CA LEU A 287 0.90 -39.68 -21.26
C LEU A 287 0.89 -41.10 -21.81
N THR A 288 1.91 -41.92 -21.53
CA THR A 288 1.91 -43.30 -22.02
C THR A 288 0.80 -44.15 -21.41
N SER A 289 0.37 -43.84 -20.19
CA SER A 289 -0.70 -44.56 -19.51
C SER A 289 -2.05 -44.19 -20.13
N ARG A 290 -2.26 -42.90 -20.44
CA ARG A 290 -3.46 -42.42 -21.13
C ARG A 290 -3.56 -42.92 -22.58
N MET A 291 -2.46 -42.94 -23.32
CA MET A 291 -2.44 -43.51 -24.67
C MET A 291 -2.74 -45.01 -24.69
N LYS A 292 -2.36 -45.74 -23.62
CA LYS A 292 -2.70 -47.16 -23.47
C LYS A 292 -4.18 -47.37 -23.14
N SER A 293 -4.77 -46.52 -22.29
CA SER A 293 -6.20 -46.59 -21.99
C SER A 293 -7.07 -46.19 -23.18
N GLU A 294 -6.62 -45.24 -24.00
CA GLU A 294 -7.32 -44.84 -25.23
C GLU A 294 -7.23 -45.93 -26.32
N GLY A 295 -6.07 -46.57 -26.49
CA GLY A 295 -5.91 -47.67 -27.46
C GLY A 295 -6.68 -48.95 -27.13
N GLN A 296 -6.98 -49.23 -25.85
CA GLN A 296 -7.79 -50.39 -25.46
C GLN A 296 -9.30 -50.19 -25.73
N GLY A 297 -9.76 -48.95 -25.89
CA GLY A 297 -11.16 -48.66 -26.21
C GLY A 297 -11.53 -48.85 -27.69
N GLU A 298 -10.55 -48.99 -28.57
CA GLU A 298 -10.77 -49.12 -30.02
C GLU A 298 -10.84 -50.60 -30.47
N ASP A 299 -10.21 -51.53 -29.75
CA ASP A 299 -10.14 -52.96 -30.11
C ASP A 299 -11.35 -53.80 -29.64
N GLU A 300 -12.27 -53.26 -28.82
CA GLU A 300 -13.49 -53.96 -28.35
C GLU A 300 -14.74 -53.70 -29.22
N CYS A 301 -14.63 -52.99 -30.34
CA CYS A 301 -15.76 -52.58 -31.19
C CYS A 301 -15.98 -53.45 -32.45
N CYS A 302 -15.08 -54.40 -32.76
CA CYS A 302 -15.18 -55.23 -33.96
C CYS A 302 -15.02 -56.73 -33.66
N GLY A 303 -15.96 -57.31 -32.91
CA GLY A 303 -16.13 -58.76 -32.76
C GLY A 303 -17.46 -59.23 -33.36
N ASP A 304 -17.39 -59.73 -34.58
CA ASP A 304 -18.27 -60.66 -35.32
C ASP A 304 -19.74 -60.87 -34.87
N ASP A 305 -20.69 -60.35 -35.65
CA ASP A 305 -22.06 -60.88 -35.79
C ASP A 305 -22.28 -61.31 -37.25
N ASP A 306 -21.89 -62.55 -37.57
CA ASP A 306 -22.33 -63.27 -38.78
C ASP A 306 -22.95 -64.61 -38.34
N THR A 307 -24.28 -64.69 -38.35
CA THR A 307 -25.07 -65.93 -38.39
C THR A 307 -26.34 -65.71 -39.19
#